data_AF-A0A7K1ECB1-F1
#
_entry.id   AF-A0A7K1ECB1-F1
#
_cell.length_a   1.000
_cell.length_b   1.000
_cell.length_c   1.000
_cell.angle_alpha   90.00
_cell.angle_beta   90.00
_cell.angle_gamma   90.00
#
_symmetry.space_group_name_H-M   'P 1'
#
loop_
_entity.id
_entity.type
_entity.pdbx_description
1 polymer ?
#
loop_
_entity_poly.entity_id
_entity_poly.type
_entity_poly.pdbx_seq_one_letter_code
_entity_poly.pdbx_strand_id
1 'polypeptide(L)'
;MSIIEHIAGREVLDSRGNPTVEVEVILESGANGRAIVPSGASTGAFEAVELRDGEARYMGKGVLDAVAHVDDEIYDALVGFDALDQRDIDRVLLELDGTDNKSRLGANAILGVSLA
;
A
#
# COMPACT_ATOMS: atom_id res chain seq x y z
N MET A 1 -16.82 10.76 -11.56
CA MET A 1 -16.57 9.47 -12.23
C MET A 1 -15.85 8.55 -11.24
N SER A 2 -15.67 7.27 -11.53
CA SER A 2 -14.89 6.35 -10.69
C SER A 2 -13.38 6.38 -10.98
N ILE A 3 -12.93 7.39 -11.71
CA ILE A 3 -11.52 7.61 -12.04
C ILE A 3 -10.75 8.02 -10.78
N ILE A 4 -9.62 7.39 -10.52
CA ILE A 4 -8.70 7.71 -9.42
C ILE A 4 -8.08 9.08 -9.68
N GLU A 5 -8.33 10.01 -8.77
CA GLU A 5 -7.80 11.38 -8.80
C GLU A 5 -6.59 11.50 -7.87
N HIS A 6 -6.65 10.87 -6.69
CA HIS A 6 -5.59 10.95 -5.70
C HIS A 6 -5.42 9.64 -4.92
N ILE A 7 -4.18 9.33 -4.55
CA ILE A 7 -3.81 8.24 -3.64
C ILE A 7 -2.82 8.83 -2.64
N ALA A 8 -3.01 8.55 -1.35
CA ALA A 8 -2.11 9.00 -0.30
C ALA A 8 -1.91 7.93 0.78
N GLY A 9 -0.67 7.69 1.15
CA GLY A 9 -0.25 6.83 2.25
C GLY A 9 -0.01 7.62 3.54
N ARG A 10 -0.10 6.94 4.68
CA ARG A 10 0.36 7.47 5.97
C ARG A 10 0.74 6.35 6.93
N GLU A 11 1.74 6.62 7.77
CA GLU A 11 2.11 5.74 8.87
C GLU A 11 1.14 5.95 10.05
N VAL A 12 0.46 4.87 10.46
CA VAL A 12 -0.42 4.81 11.64
C VAL A 12 0.01 3.68 12.57
N LEU A 13 -0.62 3.52 13.74
CA LEU A 13 -0.30 2.46 14.69
C LEU A 13 -1.35 1.34 14.67
N ASP A 14 -0.87 0.10 14.65
CA ASP A 14 -1.70 -1.10 14.84
C ASP A 14 -2.16 -1.25 16.31
N SER A 15 -2.98 -2.29 16.57
CA SER A 15 -3.47 -2.60 17.92
C SER A 15 -2.40 -3.00 18.94
N ARG A 16 -1.15 -3.23 18.49
CA ARG A 16 0.02 -3.56 19.30
C ARG A 16 0.99 -2.37 19.43
N GLY A 17 0.64 -1.21 18.87
CA GLY A 17 1.49 -0.02 18.86
C GLY A 17 2.68 -0.09 17.90
N ASN A 18 2.70 -1.01 16.92
CA ASN A 18 3.69 -0.98 15.85
C ASN A 18 3.18 -0.15 14.67
N PRO A 19 4.07 0.51 13.92
CA PRO A 19 3.69 1.19 12.69
C PRO A 19 3.03 0.24 11.67
N THR A 20 2.09 0.76 10.90
CA THR A 20 1.49 0.13 9.73
C THR A 20 1.01 1.19 8.73
N VAL A 21 0.70 0.76 7.51
CA VAL A 21 0.28 1.65 6.42
C VAL A 21 -1.24 1.83 6.45
N GLU A 22 -1.68 3.09 6.43
CA GLU A 22 -3.03 3.49 6.01
C GLU A 22 -2.94 4.10 4.62
N VAL A 23 -3.86 3.75 3.73
CA VAL A 23 -4.00 4.33 2.39
C VAL A 23 -5.38 4.96 2.26
N GLU A 24 -5.44 6.10 1.58
CA GLU A 24 -6.67 6.76 1.16
C GLU A 24 -6.66 7.01 -0.34
N VAL A 25 -7.75 6.65 -1.01
CA VAL A 25 -7.98 6.88 -2.44
C VAL A 25 -9.17 7.81 -2.61
N ILE A 26 -9.02 8.82 -3.48
CA ILE A 26 -10.07 9.78 -3.82
C ILE A 26 -10.33 9.70 -5.33
N LEU A 27 -11.59 9.60 -5.70
CA LEU A 27 -12.03 9.55 -7.09
C LEU A 27 -12.48 10.93 -7.56
N GLU A 28 -12.50 11.18 -8.87
CA GLU A 28 -12.99 12.44 -9.47
C GLU A 28 -14.47 12.75 -9.14
N SER A 29 -15.23 11.76 -8.66
CA SER A 29 -16.59 11.98 -8.13
C SER A 29 -16.61 12.63 -6.74
N GLY A 30 -15.47 12.73 -6.06
CA GLY A 30 -15.35 13.07 -4.65
C GLY A 30 -15.61 11.90 -3.69
N ALA A 31 -15.95 10.70 -4.20
CA ALA A 31 -15.99 9.49 -3.38
C ALA A 31 -14.58 9.15 -2.88
N ASN A 32 -14.48 8.65 -1.65
CA ASN A 32 -13.22 8.20 -1.07
C ASN A 32 -13.36 6.82 -0.43
N GLY A 33 -12.24 6.12 -0.36
CA GLY A 33 -12.08 4.89 0.41
C GLY A 33 -10.76 4.91 1.15
N ARG A 34 -10.71 4.19 2.26
CA ARG A 34 -9.60 4.21 3.21
C ARG A 34 -9.41 2.86 3.84
N ALA A 35 -8.17 2.38 3.86
CA ALA A 35 -7.82 1.08 4.41
C ALA A 35 -6.57 1.17 5.29
N ILE A 36 -6.63 0.57 6.47
CA ILE A 36 -5.46 0.32 7.32
C ILE A 36 -5.08 -1.15 7.16
N VAL A 37 -3.84 -1.41 6.78
CA VAL A 37 -3.38 -2.79 6.58
C VAL A 37 -2.98 -3.41 7.92
N PRO A 38 -3.46 -4.62 8.25
CA PRO A 38 -3.04 -5.29 9.47
C PRO A 38 -1.57 -5.71 9.37
N SER A 39 -0.81 -5.50 10.43
CA SER A 39 0.58 -5.95 10.52
C SER A 39 0.66 -7.46 10.73
N GLY A 40 1.42 -8.14 9.88
CA GLY A 40 1.70 -9.57 10.02
C GLY A 40 2.87 -9.82 10.98
N ALA A 41 2.97 -11.04 11.49
CA ALA A 41 4.24 -11.60 11.96
C ALA A 41 4.66 -12.68 10.95
N SER A 42 4.83 -12.27 9.69
CA SER A 42 5.10 -13.20 8.59
C SER A 42 6.41 -13.94 8.85
N THR A 43 6.32 -15.26 8.98
CA THR A 43 7.47 -16.17 9.18
C THR A 43 7.53 -17.25 8.11
N GLY A 44 6.54 -17.28 7.20
CA GLY A 44 6.52 -18.20 6.06
C GLY A 44 7.42 -17.72 4.94
N ALA A 45 8.34 -18.56 4.48
CA ALA A 45 9.26 -18.25 3.38
C ALA A 45 8.57 -18.00 2.02
N PHE A 46 7.26 -18.26 1.92
CA PHE A 46 6.46 -18.13 0.70
C PHE A 46 5.32 -17.11 0.85
N GLU A 47 5.30 -16.36 1.96
CA GLU A 47 4.30 -15.32 2.18
C GLU A 47 4.69 -14.01 1.47
N ALA A 48 3.69 -13.17 1.23
CA ALA A 48 3.93 -11.82 0.75
C ALA A 48 4.68 -11.02 1.82
N VAL A 49 5.66 -10.22 1.41
CA VAL A 49 6.60 -9.57 2.32
C VAL A 49 6.13 -8.15 2.64
N GLU A 50 5.85 -7.91 3.91
CA GLU A 50 5.65 -6.55 4.42
C GLU A 50 6.97 -5.77 4.37
N LEU A 51 6.96 -4.55 3.82
CA LEU A 51 8.13 -3.68 3.80
C LEU A 51 8.22 -2.90 5.12
N ARG A 52 9.40 -2.96 5.75
CA ARG A 52 9.75 -2.30 7.01
C ARG A 52 11.05 -1.53 6.82
N ASP A 53 11.15 -0.34 7.40
CA ASP A 53 12.28 0.58 7.20
C ASP A 53 13.61 0.00 7.74
N GLY A 54 13.57 -0.84 8.79
CA GLY A 54 14.79 -1.39 9.40
C GLY A 54 15.66 -0.37 10.18
N GLU A 55 15.21 0.88 10.28
CA GLU A 55 15.92 1.98 10.96
C GLU A 55 15.73 2.02 12.50
N ALA A 56 16.35 2.98 13.19
CA ALA A 56 16.24 3.11 14.64
C ALA A 56 14.80 3.36 15.13
N ARG A 57 13.95 4.00 14.31
CA ARG A 57 12.55 4.29 14.65
C ARG A 57 11.76 3.01 14.87
N TYR A 58 10.95 3.00 15.92
CA TYR A 58 10.08 1.87 16.27
C TYR A 58 10.80 0.51 16.29
N MET A 59 12.10 0.49 16.65
CA MET A 59 12.94 -0.72 16.65
C MET A 59 12.99 -1.42 15.28
N GLY A 60 13.11 -0.66 14.19
CA GLY A 60 13.17 -1.18 12.82
C GLY A 60 11.82 -1.47 12.18
N LYS A 61 10.72 -1.18 12.87
CA LYS A 61 9.36 -1.50 12.41
C LYS A 61 8.63 -0.33 11.74
N GLY A 62 9.32 0.78 11.48
CA GLY A 62 8.76 1.86 10.67
C GLY A 62 8.30 1.35 9.30
N VAL A 63 7.39 2.10 8.66
CA VAL A 63 6.85 1.79 7.33
C VAL A 63 6.88 3.01 6.40
N LEU A 64 7.78 3.96 6.65
CA LEU A 64 7.90 5.16 5.81
C LEU A 64 8.30 4.85 4.38
N ASP A 65 9.11 3.81 4.15
CA ASP A 65 9.47 3.40 2.79
C ASP A 65 8.25 2.89 2.02
N ALA A 66 7.39 2.10 2.69
CA ALA A 66 6.14 1.62 2.11
C ALA A 66 5.15 2.77 1.85
N VAL A 67 5.09 3.77 2.74
CA VAL A 67 4.28 4.98 2.54
C VAL A 67 4.79 5.78 1.33
N ALA A 68 6.10 5.96 1.18
CA ALA A 68 6.67 6.64 0.03
C ALA A 68 6.34 5.92 -1.29
N HIS A 69 6.37 4.60 -1.32
CA HIS A 69 5.93 3.83 -2.49
C HIS A 69 4.45 4.06 -2.84
N VAL A 70 3.57 4.28 -1.86
CA VAL A 70 2.17 4.65 -2.11
C VAL A 70 2.07 6.05 -2.72
N ASP A 71 2.74 7.03 -2.11
CA ASP A 71 2.65 8.45 -2.50
C ASP A 71 3.33 8.75 -3.84
N ASP A 72 4.36 7.99 -4.20
CA ASP A 72 5.15 8.19 -5.42
C ASP A 72 4.78 7.15 -6.49
N GLU A 73 5.45 5.99 -6.49
CA GLU A 73 5.46 5.07 -7.62
C GLU A 73 4.08 4.46 -7.92
N ILE A 74 3.29 4.13 -6.88
CA ILE A 74 1.94 3.59 -7.05
C ILE A 74 0.97 4.69 -7.49
N TYR A 75 1.05 5.89 -6.91
CA TYR A 75 0.23 7.03 -7.33
C TYR A 75 0.43 7.34 -8.82
N ASP A 76 1.68 7.49 -9.25
CA ASP A 76 2.03 7.79 -10.64
C ASP A 76 1.53 6.70 -11.61
N ALA A 77 1.51 5.44 -11.17
CA ALA A 77 1.07 4.31 -11.99
C ALA A 77 -0.45 4.20 -12.12
N LEU A 78 -1.23 4.64 -11.13
CA LEU A 78 -2.68 4.39 -11.04
C LEU A 78 -3.56 5.63 -11.20
N VAL A 79 -3.00 6.85 -11.09
CA VAL A 79 -3.78 8.06 -11.35
C VAL A 79 -4.41 8.00 -12.75
N GLY A 80 -5.71 8.27 -12.84
CA GLY A 80 -6.47 8.16 -14.09
C GLY A 80 -7.06 6.78 -14.41
N PHE A 81 -6.80 5.75 -13.58
CA PHE A 81 -7.45 4.44 -13.72
C PHE A 81 -8.89 4.45 -13.20
N ASP A 82 -9.75 3.57 -13.72
CA ASP A 82 -11.10 3.36 -13.18
C ASP A 82 -11.05 2.43 -11.95
N ALA A 83 -11.45 2.93 -10.79
CA ALA A 83 -11.49 2.19 -9.53
C ALA A 83 -12.42 0.97 -9.56
N LEU A 84 -13.35 0.88 -10.52
CA LEU A 84 -14.22 -0.29 -10.69
C LEU A 84 -13.50 -1.48 -11.36
N ASP A 85 -12.36 -1.25 -12.01
CA ASP A 85 -11.56 -2.29 -12.67
C ASP A 85 -10.52 -2.90 -11.72
N GLN A 86 -10.97 -3.40 -10.56
CA GLN A 86 -10.12 -3.94 -9.49
C GLN A 86 -9.02 -4.90 -9.98
N ARG A 87 -9.37 -5.83 -10.89
CA ARG A 87 -8.41 -6.82 -11.39
C ARG A 87 -7.31 -6.21 -12.24
N ASP A 88 -7.57 -5.07 -12.86
CA ASP A 88 -6.59 -4.36 -13.66
C ASP A 88 -5.64 -3.57 -12.75
N ILE A 89 -6.21 -2.86 -11.77
CA ILE A 89 -5.45 -2.18 -10.71
C ILE A 89 -4.52 -3.16 -9.98
N ASP A 90 -5.05 -4.28 -9.50
CA ASP A 90 -4.25 -5.31 -8.82
C ASP A 90 -3.16 -5.88 -9.72
N ARG A 91 -3.42 -6.02 -11.03
CA ARG A 91 -2.41 -6.49 -11.98
C ARG A 91 -1.30 -5.46 -12.16
N VAL A 92 -1.64 -4.18 -12.35
CA VAL A 92 -0.66 -3.10 -12.45
C VAL A 92 0.19 -3.03 -11.19
N LEU A 93 -0.39 -3.15 -9.99
CA LEU A 93 0.35 -3.17 -8.74
C LEU A 93 1.35 -4.34 -8.66
N LEU A 94 0.95 -5.54 -9.09
CA LEU A 94 1.82 -6.72 -9.12
C LEU A 94 2.94 -6.59 -10.16
N GLU A 95 2.62 -6.09 -11.35
CA GLU A 95 3.59 -5.87 -12.44
C GLU A 95 4.59 -4.76 -12.07
N LEU A 96 4.08 -3.69 -11.44
CA LEU A 96 4.90 -2.60 -10.94
C LEU A 96 5.91 -3.14 -9.92
N ASP A 97 5.47 -3.86 -8.88
CA ASP A 97 6.38 -4.47 -7.91
C ASP A 97 7.42 -5.39 -8.57
N GLY A 98 6.98 -6.25 -9.50
CA GLY A 98 7.86 -7.09 -10.30
C GLY A 98 8.49 -8.28 -9.55
N THR A 99 8.11 -8.53 -8.30
CA THR A 99 8.56 -9.68 -7.51
C THR A 99 7.40 -10.63 -7.18
N ASP A 100 7.68 -11.93 -7.12
CA ASP A 100 6.64 -12.94 -6.83
C ASP A 100 5.98 -12.75 -5.46
N ASN A 101 6.72 -12.17 -4.50
CA ASN A 101 6.32 -12.04 -3.10
C ASN A 101 6.07 -10.59 -2.66
N LYS A 102 5.96 -9.63 -3.59
CA LYS A 102 5.64 -8.22 -3.27
C LYS A 102 6.70 -7.51 -2.42
N SER A 103 7.95 -7.95 -2.51
CA SER A 103 9.02 -7.50 -1.61
C SER A 103 9.64 -6.16 -1.97
N ARG A 104 9.39 -5.63 -3.18
CA ARG A 104 10.00 -4.37 -3.62
C ARG A 104 9.21 -3.17 -3.14
N LEU A 105 7.90 -3.14 -3.41
CA LEU A 105 6.99 -2.09 -2.95
C LEU A 105 6.47 -2.37 -1.54
N GLY A 106 6.45 -3.64 -1.13
CA GLY A 106 5.87 -4.09 0.11
C GLY A 106 4.41 -4.52 -0.07
N ALA A 107 4.10 -5.72 0.42
CA ALA A 107 2.75 -6.27 0.42
C ALA A 107 1.75 -5.37 1.17
N ASN A 108 2.22 -4.62 2.16
CA ASN A 108 1.44 -3.62 2.91
C ASN A 108 1.08 -2.40 2.06
N ALA A 109 1.98 -1.87 1.22
CA ALA A 109 1.64 -0.78 0.31
C ALA A 109 0.62 -1.25 -0.73
N ILE A 110 0.88 -2.38 -1.38
CA ILE A 110 0.02 -2.96 -2.42
C ILE A 110 -1.37 -3.27 -1.88
N LEU A 111 -1.47 -3.95 -0.73
CA LEU A 111 -2.77 -4.30 -0.16
C LEU A 111 -3.53 -3.07 0.33
N GLY A 112 -2.83 -2.05 0.82
CA GLY A 112 -3.45 -0.79 1.25
C GLY A 112 -4.18 -0.12 0.09
N VAL A 113 -3.51 0.00 -1.06
CA VAL A 113 -4.09 0.59 -2.27
C VAL A 113 -5.17 -0.30 -2.89
N SER A 114 -5.00 -1.62 -2.86
CA SER A 114 -5.99 -2.57 -3.39
C SER A 114 -7.33 -2.54 -2.62
N LEU A 115 -7.30 -2.20 -1.32
CA LEU A 115 -8.48 -2.16 -0.45
C LEU A 115 -9.14 -0.77 -0.34
N ALA A 116 -8.37 0.30 -0.48
CA ALA A 116 -8.83 1.69 -0.33
C ALA A 116 -9.60 2.14 -1.57
#